data_AF-A0A843G7N7-F1
#
_entry.id   AF-A0A843G7N7-F1
#
_cell.length_a   1.000
_cell.length_b   1.000
_cell.length_c   1.000
_cell.angle_alpha   90.00
_cell.angle_beta   90.00
_cell.angle_gamma   90.00
#
_symmetry.space_group_name_H-M   'P 1'
#
loop_
_entity.id
_entity.type
_entity.pdbx_description
1 polymer ?
#
loop_
_entity_poly.entity_id
_entity_poly.type
_entity_poly.pdbx_seq_one_letter_code
_entity_poly.pdbx_strand_id
1 'polypeptide(L)' 'MDECKLILMGFGAVGKGVAKAISLKKDMINEKYGITLKVVASDDSYTSAISQDVYDEE' A
#
# COMPACT_ATOMS: atom_id res chain seq x y z
N MET A 1 -1.88 5.17 16.77
CA MET A 1 -2.76 4.68 15.70
C MET A 1 -1.85 3.88 14.80
N ASP A 2 -2.15 2.60 14.60
CA ASP A 2 -1.14 1.68 14.06
C ASP A 2 -1.10 1.79 12.54
N GLU A 3 0.09 2.07 12.01
CA GLU A 3 0.33 2.08 10.58
C GLU A 3 0.78 0.69 10.12
N CYS A 4 0.12 0.16 9.09
CA CYS A 4 0.48 -1.10 8.46
C CYS A 4 1.00 -0.82 7.05
N LYS A 5 2.32 -0.95 6.90
CA LYS A 5 3.03 -0.79 5.62
C LYS A 5 2.93 -2.09 4.81
N LEU A 6 2.50 -1.97 3.56
CA LEU A 6 2.26 -3.07 2.64
C LEU A 6 3.21 -3.04 1.45
N ILE A 7 3.76 -4.20 1.10
CA ILE A 7 4.51 -4.42 -0.13
C ILE A 7 3.68 -5.32 -1.04
N LEU A 8 3.51 -4.92 -2.29
CA LEU A 8 2.78 -5.70 -3.29
C LEU A 8 3.74 -6.48 -4.19
N MET A 9 3.78 -7.80 -4.03
CA MET A 9 4.49 -8.71 -4.92
C MET A 9 3.57 -9.13 -6.06
N GLY A 10 3.86 -8.65 -7.27
CA GLY A 10 3.03 -8.77 -8.47
C GLY A 10 2.17 -7.53 -8.71
N PHE A 11 2.63 -6.63 -9.60
CA PHE A 11 1.96 -5.36 -9.93
C PHE A 11 1.28 -5.35 -11.33
N GLY A 12 0.77 -6.50 -11.74
CA GLY A 12 -0.11 -6.64 -12.91
C GLY A 12 -1.53 -6.10 -12.67
N ALA A 13 -2.51 -6.61 -13.42
CA ALA A 13 -3.90 -6.18 -13.28
C ALA A 13 -4.47 -6.32 -11.85
N VAL A 14 -4.16 -7.44 -11.19
CA VAL A 14 -4.62 -7.71 -9.81
C VAL A 14 -3.93 -6.79 -8.80
N GLY A 15 -2.59 -6.68 -8.83
CA GLY A 15 -1.84 -5.81 -7.91
C GLY A 15 -2.26 -4.35 -7.99
N LYS A 16 -2.46 -3.84 -9.22
CA LYS A 16 -3.00 -2.48 -9.45
C LYS A 16 -4.42 -2.32 -8.90
N GLY A 17 -5.26 -3.33 -9.08
CA GLY A 17 -6.62 -3.36 -8.53
C GLY A 17 -6.63 -3.33 -7.00
N VAL A 18 -5.75 -4.12 -6.35
CA VAL A 18 -5.59 -4.14 -4.89
C VAL A 18 -5.10 -2.77 -4.38
N ALA A 19 -4.06 -2.20 -4.99
CA ALA A 19 -3.56 -0.87 -4.62
C ALA A 19 -4.66 0.20 -4.72
N LYS A 20 -5.46 0.15 -5.79
CA LYS A 20 -6.60 1.07 -5.98
C LYS A 20 -7.70 0.85 -4.95
N ALA A 21 -8.05 -0.40 -4.65
CA ALA A 21 -9.05 -0.73 -3.63
C ALA A 21 -8.63 -0.24 -2.24
N ILE A 22 -7.36 -0.44 -1.86
CA ILE A 22 -6.80 0.07 -0.61
C ILE A 22 -6.93 1.60 -0.56
N SER A 23 -6.51 2.30 -1.62
CA SER A 23 -6.59 3.76 -1.69
C SER A 23 -8.04 4.29 -1.56
N LEU A 24 -9.01 3.63 -2.21
CA LEU A 24 -10.42 4.02 -2.16
C LEU A 24 -11.12 3.66 -0.84
N LYS A 25 -10.59 2.70 -0.08
CA LYS A 25 -11.22 2.15 1.13
C LYS A 25 -10.43 2.42 2.40
N LYS A 26 -9.34 3.16 2.33
CA LYS A 26 -8.45 3.46 3.47
C LYS A 26 -9.21 4.02 4.69
N ASP A 27 -10.15 4.93 4.47
CA ASP A 27 -10.92 5.56 5.56
C ASP A 27 -11.85 4.54 6.22
N MET A 28 -12.59 3.77 5.41
CA MET A 28 -13.46 2.68 5.90
C MET A 28 -12.66 1.62 6.68
N ILE A 29 -11.44 1.28 6.25
CA ILE A 29 -10.58 0.32 6.93
C ILE A 29 -10.08 0.89 8.25
N ASN A 30 -9.68 2.16 8.27
CA ASN A 30 -9.26 2.85 9.49
C ASN A 30 -10.42 2.94 10.49
N GLU A 31 -11.61 3.36 10.07
CA GLU A 31 -12.79 3.45 10.93
C GLU A 31 -13.17 2.09 11.54
N LYS A 32 -13.08 1.01 10.76
CA LYS A 32 -13.52 -0.32 11.20
C LYS A 32 -12.49 -1.06 12.04
N TYR A 33 -11.20 -0.88 11.77
CA TYR A 33 -10.13 -1.69 12.36
C TYR A 33 -9.08 -0.88 13.13
N GLY A 34 -9.14 0.46 13.08
CA GLY A 34 -8.18 1.35 13.75
C GLY A 34 -6.78 1.38 13.12
N ILE A 35 -6.65 0.91 11.86
CA ILE A 35 -5.37 0.73 11.18
C ILE A 35 -5.34 1.59 9.91
N THR A 36 -4.21 2.30 9.71
CA THR A 36 -3.92 2.96 8.45
C THR A 36 -3.11 2.03 7.56
N LEU A 37 -3.68 1.58 6.44
CA LEU A 37 -2.95 0.82 5.43
C LEU A 37 -2.20 1.77 4.48
N LYS A 38 -0.91 1.51 4.28
CA LYS A 38 -0.06 2.27 3.35
C LYS A 38 0.69 1.33 2.42
N VAL A 39 0.45 1.41 1.11
CA VAL A 39 1.28 0.68 0.14
C VAL A 39 2.59 1.43 -0.04
N VAL A 40 3.69 0.81 0.36
CA VAL A 40 5.02 1.44 0.39
C VAL A 40 5.94 0.95 -0.72
N ALA A 41 5.65 -0.21 -1.30
CA ALA A 41 6.38 -0.70 -2.45
C ALA A 41 5.53 -1.64 -3.30
N SER A 42 5.93 -1.78 -4.55
CA SER A 42 5.44 -2.81 -5.45
C SER A 42 6.58 -3.38 -6.28
N ASP A 43 6.55 -4.67 -6.54
CA ASP A 43 7.51 -5.36 -7.38
C ASP A 43 6.78 -6.29 -8.36
N ASP A 44 7.30 -6.46 -9.55
CA ASP A 44 6.87 -7.47 -10.51
C ASP A 44 8.07 -8.01 -11.29
N SER A 45 7.82 -8.97 -12.18
CA SER A 45 8.89 -9.64 -12.94
C SER A 45 9.75 -8.71 -13.80
N TYR A 46 9.34 -7.45 -13.99
CA TYR A 46 9.98 -6.50 -14.88
C TYR A 46 10.43 -5.23 -14.16
N THR A 47 9.71 -4.79 -13.12
CA THR A 47 9.89 -3.46 -12.51
C THR A 47 9.56 -3.47 -11.02
N SER A 48 10.24 -2.57 -10.31
CA SER A 48 10.01 -2.29 -8.89
C SER A 48 9.79 -0.79 -8.66
N ALA A 49 8.96 -0.44 -7.68
CA ALA A 49 8.76 0.93 -7.22
C ALA A 49 8.69 0.96 -5.69
N ILE A 50 9.31 1.97 -5.08
CA ILE A 50 9.28 2.22 -3.64
C ILE A 50 8.77 3.65 -3.43
N SER A 51 7.86 3.83 -2.48
CA SER A 51 7.34 5.14 -2.08
C SER A 51 8.44 5.96 -1.42
N GLN A 52 8.53 7.24 -1.77
CA GLN A 52 9.51 8.15 -1.14
C GLN A 52 9.21 8.36 0.35
N ASP A 53 7.94 8.28 0.75
CA ASP A 53 7.51 8.40 2.14
C ASP A 53 8.12 7.35 3.08
N VAL A 54 8.77 6.30 2.56
CA VAL A 54 9.49 5.30 3.37
C VAL A 54 10.77 5.89 3.96
N TYR A 55 11.29 6.98 3.38
CA TYR A 55 12.52 7.66 3.81
C TYR A 55 12.26 8.91 4.66
N ASP A 56 11.00 9.35 4.82
CA ASP A 56 10.63 10.56 5.56
C ASP A 56 10.37 10.30 7.06
N GLU A 57 10.74 9.12 7.58
CA GLU A 57 10.75 8.82 9.01
C GLU A 57 12.15 9.07 9.60
N GLU A 58 12.51 10.35 9.76
CA GLU A 58 13.51 10.83 10.74
C GLU A 58 12.81 11.57 11.89
#